data_AF-A0A0Q4S3W8-F1
#
_entry.id   AF-A0A0Q4S3W8-F1
#
_cell.length_a   1.000
_cell.length_b   1.000
_cell.length_c   1.000
_cell.angle_alpha   90.00
_cell.angle_beta   90.00
_cell.angle_gamma   90.00
#
_symmetry.space_group_name_H-M   'P 1'
#
loop_
_entity.id
_entity.type
_entity.pdbx_description
1 polymer ?
#
loop_
_entity_poly.entity_id
_entity_poly.type
_entity_poly.pdbx_seq_one_letter_code
_entity_poly.pdbx_strand_id
1 'polypeptide(L)'
;MVKPVVAVIPGTIIAGGPLSQSTILAVNKAAEKTPAQWRRFVAYASLVKVGGSLAWRANNPGNLRDSPLKIGNVSGAVGVFAVFANMDDGHAAQRALYVKKYGTMKVRDAIAKLTPPNENDTERYLRELEKAGVDLDKDVNSQIDVLMPAVAASEGVIAGIEVPRS
;
A
#
# COMPACT_ATOMS: atom_id res chain seq x y z
N MET A 1 -6.22 15.54 37.22
CA MET A 1 -6.39 15.31 35.77
C MET A 1 -5.29 14.36 35.30
N VAL A 2 -5.64 13.24 34.68
CA VAL A 2 -4.66 12.29 34.10
C VAL A 2 -4.13 12.91 32.80
N LYS A 3 -2.81 12.90 32.57
CA LYS A 3 -2.23 13.40 31.31
C LYS A 3 -2.75 12.56 30.14
N PRO A 4 -3.19 13.17 29.03
CA PRO A 4 -3.61 12.42 27.85
C PRO A 4 -2.43 11.62 27.29
N VAL A 5 -2.68 10.34 26.99
CA VAL A 5 -1.69 9.47 26.33
C VAL A 5 -1.67 9.82 24.85
N VAL A 6 -0.48 10.01 24.30
CA VAL A 6 -0.26 10.33 22.88
C VAL A 6 0.43 9.16 22.18
N ALA A 7 0.18 9.03 20.87
CA ALA A 7 0.90 8.07 20.05
C ALA A 7 2.37 8.48 19.92
N VAL A 8 3.30 7.54 20.11
CA VAL A 8 4.75 7.78 20.02
C VAL A 8 5.29 7.71 18.59
N ILE A 9 4.42 7.39 17.63
CA ILE A 9 4.73 7.31 16.21
C ILE A 9 3.72 8.15 15.42
N PRO A 10 4.15 8.77 14.30
CA PRO A 10 3.24 9.53 13.45
C PRO A 10 2.24 8.60 12.75
N GLY A 11 1.06 9.12 12.43
CA GLY A 11 0.08 8.37 11.68
C GLY A 11 -1.10 9.19 11.20
N THR A 12 -1.96 8.54 10.43
CA THR A 12 -3.13 9.16 9.80
C THR A 12 -4.38 8.41 10.22
N ILE A 13 -5.40 9.13 10.65
CA ILE A 13 -6.72 8.57 10.93
C ILE A 13 -7.58 8.79 9.70
N ILE A 14 -7.99 7.69 9.07
CA ILE A 14 -8.80 7.68 7.84
C ILE A 14 -10.29 7.55 8.19
N ALA A 15 -10.62 6.79 9.24
CA ALA A 15 -12.00 6.61 9.68
C ALA A 15 -12.08 6.34 11.20
N GLY A 16 -13.30 6.40 11.77
CA GLY A 16 -13.58 6.06 13.16
C GLY A 16 -13.31 7.14 14.20
N GLY A 17 -12.94 8.36 13.80
CA GLY A 17 -12.66 9.48 14.71
C GLY A 17 -11.39 9.31 15.56
N PRO A 18 -11.18 10.15 16.58
CA PRO A 18 -10.00 10.10 17.46
C PRO A 18 -9.80 8.73 18.12
N LEU A 19 -8.54 8.35 18.37
CA LEU A 19 -8.19 7.09 19.05
C LEU A 19 -8.43 7.22 20.56
N SER A 20 -8.98 6.17 21.16
CA SER A 20 -9.09 6.06 22.62
C SER A 20 -7.72 5.87 23.28
N GLN A 21 -7.62 6.16 24.58
CA GLN A 21 -6.39 5.97 25.35
C GLN A 21 -5.89 4.51 25.32
N SER A 22 -6.80 3.54 25.43
CA SER A 22 -6.46 2.11 25.33
C SER A 22 -5.91 1.75 23.95
N THR A 23 -6.54 2.26 22.88
CA THR A 23 -6.04 2.07 21.51
C THR A 23 -4.64 2.66 21.34
N ILE A 24 -4.40 3.88 21.86
CA ILE A 24 -3.09 4.54 21.77
C ILE A 24 -2.01 3.73 22.51
N LEU A 25 -2.30 3.21 23.71
CA LEU A 25 -1.36 2.36 24.44
C LEU A 25 -1.01 1.09 23.66
N ALA A 26 -1.99 0.46 23.01
CA ALA A 26 -1.77 -0.71 22.17
C ALA A 26 -0.95 -0.38 20.91
N VAL A 27 -1.20 0.78 20.28
CA VAL A 27 -0.39 1.29 19.16
C VAL A 27 1.06 1.52 19.59
N ASN A 28 1.28 2.13 20.76
CA ASN A 28 2.62 2.37 21.29
C ASN A 28 3.36 1.04 21.54
N LYS A 29 2.68 0.04 22.11
CA LYS A 29 3.24 -1.31 22.30
C LYS A 29 3.58 -2.00 20.97
N ALA A 30 2.76 -1.83 19.94
CA ALA A 30 3.06 -2.34 18.60
C ALA A 30 4.26 -1.60 17.97
N ALA A 31 4.41 -0.30 18.22
CA ALA A 31 5.50 0.51 17.71
C ALA A 31 6.88 0.08 18.26
N GLU A 32 6.96 -0.40 19.51
CA GLU A 32 8.19 -0.92 20.11
C GLU A 32 8.78 -2.08 19.31
N LYS A 33 7.91 -2.95 18.76
CA LYS A 33 8.27 -4.11 17.94
C LYS A 33 8.50 -3.76 16.46
N THR A 34 8.22 -2.52 16.07
CA THR A 34 8.28 -2.09 14.68
C THR A 34 9.66 -1.52 14.35
N PRO A 35 10.31 -1.97 13.26
CA PRO A 35 11.56 -1.38 12.77
C PRO A 35 11.43 0.13 12.53
N ALA A 36 12.48 0.90 12.81
CA ALA A 36 12.45 2.36 12.78
C ALA A 36 11.92 2.93 11.44
N GLN A 37 12.32 2.34 10.30
CA GLN A 37 11.86 2.80 8.98
C GLN A 37 10.34 2.67 8.77
N TRP A 38 9.66 1.80 9.53
CA TRP A 38 8.23 1.50 9.39
C TRP A 38 7.38 2.01 10.54
N ARG A 39 7.95 2.72 11.52
CA ARG A 39 7.25 3.26 12.71
C ARG A 39 6.24 4.36 12.34
N ARG A 40 5.13 3.96 11.75
CA ARG A 40 3.99 4.77 11.35
C ARG A 40 2.70 3.97 11.49
N PHE A 41 1.56 4.64 11.61
CA PHE A 41 0.26 3.98 11.61
C PHE A 41 -0.76 4.58 10.63
N VAL A 42 -1.72 3.76 10.21
CA VAL A 42 -2.95 4.20 9.53
C VAL A 42 -4.13 3.61 10.30
N ALA A 43 -5.05 4.46 10.74
CA ALA A 43 -6.21 4.06 11.54
C ALA A 43 -7.50 4.06 10.69
N TYR A 44 -8.23 2.96 10.79
CA TYR A 44 -9.53 2.71 10.19
C TYR A 44 -10.62 2.73 11.27
N ALA A 45 -11.87 2.48 10.88
CA ALA A 45 -13.01 2.51 11.80
C ALA A 45 -12.88 1.50 12.95
N SER A 46 -12.39 0.28 12.65
CA SER A 46 -12.33 -0.83 13.60
C SER A 46 -10.93 -1.23 14.04
N LEU A 47 -9.87 -0.78 13.35
CA LEU A 47 -8.49 -1.18 13.63
C LEU A 47 -7.48 -0.09 13.29
N VAL A 48 -6.26 -0.27 13.78
CA VAL A 48 -5.08 0.53 13.44
C VAL A 48 -4.00 -0.39 12.87
N LYS A 49 -3.52 -0.11 11.66
CA LYS A 49 -2.36 -0.80 11.06
C LYS A 49 -1.09 -0.09 11.46
N VAL A 50 -0.21 -0.77 12.19
CA VAL A 50 1.06 -0.25 12.72
C VAL A 50 2.22 -0.97 12.06
N GLY A 51 3.25 -0.25 11.60
CA GLY A 51 4.40 -0.91 10.96
C GLY A 51 4.12 -1.37 9.54
N GLY A 52 4.90 -2.32 9.04
CA GLY A 52 4.79 -2.83 7.67
C GLY A 52 5.14 -1.79 6.58
N SER A 53 4.88 -2.12 5.32
CA SER A 53 5.04 -1.18 4.22
C SER A 53 3.86 -0.21 4.11
N LEU A 54 4.05 0.89 3.38
CA LEU A 54 2.96 1.84 3.15
C LEU A 54 1.81 1.19 2.37
N ALA A 55 2.14 0.40 1.33
CA ALA A 55 1.18 -0.38 0.56
C ALA A 55 0.29 -1.24 1.46
N TRP A 56 0.86 -1.94 2.44
CA TRP A 56 0.08 -2.74 3.38
C TRP A 56 -0.80 -1.89 4.32
N ARG A 57 -0.24 -0.82 4.92
CA ARG A 57 -1.00 0.04 5.84
C ARG A 57 -2.15 0.78 5.16
N ALA A 58 -1.98 1.13 3.88
CA ALA A 58 -2.95 1.86 3.08
C ALA A 58 -3.91 0.94 2.30
N ASN A 59 -3.78 -0.38 2.43
CA ASN A 59 -4.48 -1.37 1.60
C ASN A 59 -4.32 -1.10 0.09
N ASN A 60 -3.13 -0.67 -0.32
CA ASN A 60 -2.83 -0.16 -1.65
C ASN A 60 -1.68 -0.97 -2.29
N PRO A 61 -1.97 -2.18 -2.80
CA PRO A 61 -0.96 -3.12 -3.27
C PRO A 61 -0.18 -2.64 -4.50
N GLY A 62 -0.71 -1.69 -5.26
CA GLY A 62 -0.06 -1.11 -6.44
C GLY A 62 0.55 0.28 -6.22
N ASN A 63 0.63 0.77 -4.97
CA ASN A 63 1.10 2.12 -4.65
C ASN A 63 0.40 3.23 -5.48
N LEU A 64 -0.91 3.08 -5.71
CA LEU A 64 -1.74 4.03 -6.47
C LEU A 64 -1.77 5.40 -5.77
N ARG A 65 -1.63 6.47 -6.56
CA ARG A 65 -1.76 7.85 -6.05
C ARG A 65 -3.22 8.31 -5.96
N ASP A 66 -4.09 7.76 -6.79
CA ASP A 66 -5.50 8.13 -6.82
C ASP A 66 -6.38 7.00 -7.37
N SER A 67 -7.65 7.00 -6.98
CA SER A 67 -8.70 6.10 -7.47
C SER A 67 -10.07 6.58 -6.96
N PRO A 68 -11.16 6.41 -7.74
CA PRO A 68 -12.52 6.62 -7.24
C PRO A 68 -12.90 5.75 -6.03
N LEU A 69 -12.20 4.62 -5.81
CA LEU A 69 -12.45 3.71 -4.69
C LEU A 69 -11.72 4.10 -3.39
N LYS A 70 -10.89 5.16 -3.40
CA LYS A 70 -10.14 5.55 -2.21
C LYS A 70 -11.08 6.11 -1.14
N ILE A 71 -10.75 5.87 0.12
CA ILE A 71 -11.44 6.44 1.29
C ILE A 71 -10.62 7.54 1.98
N GLY A 72 -9.42 7.80 1.49
CA GLY A 72 -8.52 8.81 2.04
C GLY A 72 -7.16 8.78 1.35
N ASN A 73 -6.22 9.51 1.93
CA ASN A 73 -4.84 9.52 1.45
C ASN A 73 -3.86 9.50 2.64
N VAL A 74 -2.64 9.03 2.39
CA VAL A 74 -1.54 9.02 3.35
C VAL A 74 -0.25 9.51 2.68
N SER A 75 0.53 10.31 3.41
CA SER A 75 1.83 10.76 2.93
C SER A 75 2.88 9.66 3.07
N GLY A 76 3.59 9.37 1.97
CA GLY A 76 4.79 8.56 1.92
C GLY A 76 6.04 9.40 1.68
N ALA A 77 7.20 8.74 1.55
CA ALA A 77 8.48 9.43 1.30
C ALA A 77 8.52 10.17 -0.04
N VAL A 78 7.79 9.66 -1.04
CA VAL A 78 7.79 10.16 -2.43
C VAL A 78 6.41 10.64 -2.89
N GLY A 79 5.66 11.24 -1.96
CA GLY A 79 4.38 11.90 -2.22
C GLY A 79 3.20 11.25 -1.51
N VAL A 80 2.00 11.51 -2.03
CA VAL A 80 0.74 11.11 -1.41
C VAL A 80 0.16 9.89 -2.12
N PHE A 81 -0.35 8.93 -1.34
CA PHE A 81 -0.89 7.66 -1.81
C PHE A 81 -2.34 7.49 -1.38
N ALA A 82 -3.14 6.86 -2.23
CA ALA A 82 -4.51 6.50 -1.91
C ALA A 82 -4.56 5.48 -0.77
N VAL A 83 -5.58 5.62 0.09
CA VAL A 83 -5.92 4.61 1.10
C VAL A 83 -7.25 3.97 0.73
N PHE A 84 -7.31 2.64 0.77
CA PHE A 84 -8.50 1.85 0.47
C PHE A 84 -9.08 1.22 1.74
N ALA A 85 -10.38 0.93 1.75
CA ALA A 85 -11.04 0.39 2.95
C ALA A 85 -10.51 -0.99 3.34
N ASN A 86 -10.22 -1.83 2.34
CA ASN A 86 -9.62 -3.15 2.50
C ASN A 86 -8.72 -3.47 1.29
N MET A 87 -7.99 -4.59 1.35
CA MET A 87 -7.04 -4.97 0.30
C MET A 87 -7.73 -5.30 -1.03
N ASP A 88 -8.95 -5.84 -0.99
CA ASP A 88 -9.73 -6.19 -2.19
C ASP A 88 -10.12 -4.94 -2.97
N ASP A 89 -10.51 -3.85 -2.29
CA ASP A 89 -10.78 -2.55 -2.92
C ASP A 89 -9.51 -1.97 -3.57
N GLY A 90 -8.35 -2.15 -2.91
CA GLY A 90 -7.05 -1.78 -3.46
C GLY A 90 -6.69 -2.56 -4.73
N HIS A 91 -6.93 -3.87 -4.73
CA HIS A 91 -6.76 -4.70 -5.92
C HIS A 91 -7.74 -4.33 -7.03
N ALA A 92 -9.02 -4.09 -6.71
CA ALA A 92 -10.02 -3.66 -7.68
C ALA A 92 -9.63 -2.33 -8.33
N ALA A 93 -9.14 -1.36 -7.55
CA ALA A 93 -8.63 -0.10 -8.05
C ALA A 93 -7.40 -0.27 -8.96
N GLN A 94 -6.44 -1.10 -8.55
CA GLN A 94 -5.25 -1.42 -9.34
C GLN A 94 -5.64 -2.07 -10.67
N ARG A 95 -6.52 -3.06 -10.65
CA ARG A 95 -7.02 -3.75 -11.86
C ARG A 95 -7.69 -2.76 -12.81
N ALA A 96 -8.59 -1.93 -12.29
CA ALA A 96 -9.31 -0.94 -13.08
C ALA A 96 -8.35 0.05 -13.77
N LEU A 97 -7.33 0.53 -13.05
CA LEU A 97 -6.28 1.38 -13.62
C LEU A 97 -5.52 0.65 -14.73
N TYR A 98 -5.10 -0.60 -14.47
CA TYR A 98 -4.25 -1.35 -15.39
C TYR A 98 -4.97 -1.68 -16.68
N VAL A 99 -6.18 -2.23 -16.59
CA VAL A 99 -7.02 -2.53 -17.75
C VAL A 99 -7.34 -1.27 -18.54
N LYS A 100 -7.77 -0.19 -17.86
CA LYS A 100 -8.19 1.05 -18.54
C LYS A 100 -7.05 1.79 -19.22
N LYS A 101 -5.89 1.89 -18.56
CA LYS A 101 -4.78 2.76 -19.00
C LYS A 101 -3.70 2.02 -19.77
N TYR A 102 -3.46 0.75 -19.42
CA TYR A 102 -2.34 -0.03 -19.92
C TYR A 102 -2.76 -1.32 -20.61
N GLY A 103 -4.06 -1.65 -20.64
CA GLY A 103 -4.57 -2.97 -21.02
C GLY A 103 -4.05 -3.52 -22.35
N THR A 104 -3.92 -2.66 -23.37
CA THR A 104 -3.43 -3.05 -24.71
C THR A 104 -1.92 -2.85 -24.90
N MET A 105 -1.22 -2.30 -23.90
CA MET A 105 0.23 -2.13 -23.95
C MET A 105 0.89 -3.44 -23.60
N LYS A 106 2.07 -3.71 -24.20
CA LYS A 106 2.95 -4.75 -23.68
C LYS A 106 3.28 -4.47 -22.23
N VAL A 107 3.42 -5.53 -21.43
CA VAL A 107 3.77 -5.38 -20.00
C VAL A 107 5.02 -4.52 -19.82
N ARG A 108 6.08 -4.72 -20.62
CA ARG A 108 7.30 -3.89 -20.52
C ARG A 108 7.04 -2.39 -20.69
N ASP A 109 6.16 -2.02 -21.61
CA ASP A 109 5.85 -0.62 -21.92
C ASP A 109 4.96 -0.01 -20.83
N ALA A 110 4.05 -0.81 -20.27
CA ALA A 110 3.23 -0.42 -19.13
C ALA A 110 4.09 -0.17 -17.89
N ILE A 111 5.03 -1.08 -17.59
CA ILE A 111 5.93 -0.99 -16.44
C ILE A 111 6.90 0.18 -16.57
N ALA A 112 7.45 0.45 -17.76
CA ALA A 112 8.28 1.64 -17.99
C ALA A 112 7.54 2.96 -17.68
N LYS A 113 6.20 2.97 -17.77
CA LYS A 113 5.36 4.13 -17.39
C LYS A 113 4.95 4.13 -15.92
N LEU A 114 4.83 2.96 -15.30
CA LEU A 114 4.45 2.82 -13.89
C LEU A 114 5.63 3.08 -12.95
N THR A 115 6.80 2.54 -13.31
CA THR A 115 8.04 2.60 -12.53
C THR A 115 9.18 3.05 -13.44
N PRO A 116 9.25 4.35 -13.78
CA PRO A 116 10.21 4.84 -14.76
C PRO A 116 11.66 4.71 -14.25
N PRO A 117 12.62 4.46 -15.15
CA PRO A 117 14.00 4.08 -14.79
C PRO A 117 14.83 5.23 -14.19
N ASN A 118 14.38 6.48 -14.37
CA ASN A 118 14.99 7.64 -13.70
C ASN A 118 14.72 7.67 -12.18
N GLU A 119 13.71 6.92 -11.71
CA GLU A 119 13.30 6.87 -10.31
C GLU A 119 13.48 5.47 -9.69
N ASN A 120 13.56 4.43 -10.52
CA ASN A 120 13.52 3.03 -10.10
C ASN A 120 14.49 2.17 -10.90
N ASP A 121 14.86 1.02 -10.34
CA ASP A 121 15.55 -0.04 -11.08
C ASP A 121 14.53 -0.86 -11.88
N THR A 122 14.06 -0.28 -12.99
CA THR A 122 13.03 -0.88 -13.86
C THR A 122 13.49 -2.22 -14.43
N GLU A 123 14.78 -2.39 -14.71
CA GLU A 123 15.30 -3.65 -15.23
C GLU A 123 15.17 -4.79 -14.21
N ARG A 124 15.53 -4.53 -12.93
CA ARG A 124 15.30 -5.50 -11.86
C ARG A 124 13.82 -5.80 -11.73
N TYR A 125 12.96 -4.79 -11.80
CA TYR A 125 11.51 -4.96 -11.72
C TYR A 125 11.00 -5.91 -12.81
N LEU A 126 11.39 -5.68 -14.07
CA LEU A 126 11.02 -6.53 -15.20
C LEU A 126 11.50 -7.98 -15.02
N ARG A 127 12.74 -8.19 -14.54
CA ARG A 127 13.27 -9.53 -14.24
C ARG A 127 12.46 -10.25 -13.16
N GLU A 128 12.02 -9.56 -12.12
CA GLU A 128 11.18 -10.18 -11.08
C GLU A 128 9.79 -10.55 -11.62
N LEU A 129 9.22 -9.76 -12.53
CA LEU A 129 7.96 -10.12 -13.21
C LEU A 129 8.12 -11.37 -14.09
N GLU A 130 9.21 -11.47 -14.86
CA GLU A 130 9.50 -12.67 -15.68
C GLU A 130 9.65 -13.92 -14.81
N LYS A 131 10.37 -13.82 -13.69
CA LYS A 131 10.49 -14.92 -12.72
C LYS A 131 9.15 -15.34 -12.13
N ALA A 132 8.22 -14.40 -11.99
CA ALA A 132 6.84 -14.67 -11.54
C ALA A 132 5.94 -15.23 -12.66
N GLY A 133 6.47 -15.44 -13.87
CA GLY A 133 5.76 -16.04 -15.00
C GLY A 133 5.03 -15.04 -15.90
N VAL A 134 5.32 -13.75 -15.79
CA VAL A 134 4.77 -12.72 -16.68
C VAL A 134 5.57 -12.66 -17.98
N ASP A 135 4.89 -12.81 -19.11
CA ASP A 135 5.48 -12.58 -20.43
C ASP A 135 5.53 -11.07 -20.73
N LEU A 136 6.73 -10.49 -20.79
CA LEU A 136 6.91 -9.06 -20.97
C LEU A 136 6.50 -8.52 -22.35
N ASP A 137 6.32 -9.40 -23.33
CA ASP A 137 5.97 -9.05 -24.72
C ASP A 137 4.47 -9.17 -25.03
N LYS A 138 3.70 -9.81 -24.15
CA LYS A 138 2.24 -9.84 -24.21
C LYS A 138 1.63 -8.60 -23.56
N ASP A 139 0.38 -8.33 -23.93
CA ASP A 139 -0.37 -7.21 -23.40
C ASP A 139 -0.80 -7.42 -21.93
N VAL A 140 -1.09 -6.32 -21.24
CA VAL A 140 -1.52 -6.35 -19.83
C VAL A 140 -2.85 -7.09 -19.65
N ASN A 141 -3.82 -6.93 -20.56
CA ASN A 141 -5.14 -7.55 -20.41
C ASN A 141 -5.06 -9.07 -20.43
N SER A 142 -4.24 -9.66 -21.31
CA SER A 142 -4.11 -11.11 -21.42
C SER A 142 -3.43 -11.78 -20.22
N GLN A 143 -2.79 -11.01 -19.33
CA GLN A 143 -2.02 -11.54 -18.20
C GLN A 143 -2.31 -10.85 -16.86
N ILE A 144 -3.39 -10.08 -16.77
CA ILE A 144 -3.67 -9.21 -15.61
C ILE A 144 -3.67 -9.98 -14.27
N ASP A 145 -4.14 -11.23 -14.28
CA ASP A 145 -4.24 -12.08 -13.09
C ASP A 145 -2.89 -12.59 -12.59
N VAL A 146 -1.89 -12.70 -13.48
CA VAL A 146 -0.51 -13.04 -13.10
C VAL A 146 0.30 -11.77 -12.78
N LEU A 147 0.05 -10.69 -13.53
CA LEU A 147 0.76 -9.43 -13.38
C LEU A 147 0.51 -8.76 -12.03
N MET A 148 -0.74 -8.69 -11.57
CA MET A 148 -1.08 -7.93 -10.36
C MET A 148 -0.41 -8.49 -9.09
N PRO A 149 -0.45 -9.81 -8.80
CA PRO A 149 0.28 -10.37 -7.67
C PRO A 149 1.80 -10.17 -7.77
N ALA A 150 2.37 -10.30 -8.98
CA ALA A 150 3.80 -10.11 -9.22
C ALA A 150 4.24 -8.66 -8.94
N VAL A 151 3.44 -7.69 -9.38
CA VAL A 151 3.62 -6.27 -9.03
C VAL A 151 3.55 -6.09 -7.52
N ALA A 152 2.52 -6.59 -6.84
CA ALA A 152 2.37 -6.41 -5.39
C ALA A 152 3.57 -6.97 -4.59
N ALA A 153 4.16 -8.08 -5.06
CA ALA A 153 5.40 -8.62 -4.50
C ALA A 153 6.58 -7.67 -4.72
N SER A 154 6.75 -7.14 -5.94
CA SER A 154 7.80 -6.16 -6.28
C SER A 154 7.65 -4.82 -5.55
N GLU A 155 6.41 -4.37 -5.30
CA GLU A 155 6.10 -3.16 -4.52
C GLU A 155 6.39 -3.35 -3.00
N GLY A 156 6.69 -4.57 -2.56
CA GLY A 156 7.09 -4.86 -1.20
C GLY A 156 5.94 -4.69 -0.20
N VAL A 157 4.78 -5.30 -0.49
CA VAL A 157 3.69 -5.40 0.49
C VAL A 157 4.17 -6.24 1.70
N ILE A 158 4.54 -5.56 2.79
CA ILE A 158 5.07 -6.18 4.01
C ILE A 158 4.07 -5.92 5.13
N ALA A 159 3.55 -7.00 5.71
CA ALA A 159 2.61 -6.92 6.81
C ALA A 159 3.26 -6.33 8.08
N GLY A 160 2.50 -5.50 8.78
CA GLY A 160 2.82 -5.02 10.11
C GLY A 160 1.96 -5.70 11.17
N ILE A 161 1.55 -4.93 12.17
CA ILE A 161 0.69 -5.36 13.27
C ILE A 161 -0.65 -4.66 13.14
N GLU A 162 -1.75 -5.42 13.23
CA GLU A 162 -3.09 -4.85 13.36
C GLU A 162 -3.46 -4.75 14.84
N VAL A 163 -3.94 -3.58 15.23
CA VAL A 163 -4.40 -3.27 16.60
C VAL A 163 -5.89 -2.98 16.53
N PRO A 164 -6.76 -3.81 17.14
CA PRO A 164 -8.18 -3.51 17.23
C PRO A 164 -8.44 -2.20 17.99
N ARG A 165 -9.44 -1.43 17.55
CA ARG A 165 -9.91 -0.25 18.29
C ARG A 165 -10.88 -0.69 19.39
N SER A 166 -10.77 -0.06 20.55
CA SER A 166 -11.60 -0.29 21.75
C SER A 166 -12.05 1.02 22.36
#